data_AF-A0A935DNP0-F1
#
_entry.id   AF-A0A935DNP0-F1
#
_cell.length_a   1.000
_cell.length_b   1.000
_cell.length_c   1.000
_cell.angle_alpha   90.00
_cell.angle_beta   90.00
_cell.angle_gamma   90.00
#
_symmetry.space_group_name_H-M   'P 1'
#
loop_
_entity.id
_entity.type
_entity.pdbx_description
1 polymer ?
#
loop_
_entity_poly.entity_id
_entity_poly.type
_entity_poly.pdbx_seq_one_letter_code
_entity_poly.pdbx_strand_id
1 'polypeptide(L)'
;MRDRCAFPGMTVSCRTASCAMGIATASASCDGMGGCPAPTTTTCAPFTCDTAACATMCMMDSECAEGSYCAAGVCTPRLPPGGACTINNACASGFCADGVCCDQACNGQCEACDVAMAVGTCTAVSGAPRGTRSACNGSGACGGTCDGTARTSCTYPPTTTSCRTASCAEGSATAAATCDGMGNCPATMTTACAPYRCVDAACGTMCTTDAECDGGTRCIGGRCEGPRSNGTGCSRDAECASGTCAQGVCCNRACDGLCEACDSEGTGGACTPRPAGQRPVITSGTTVRPPKGCLCNGSGMCVVPEPVDAGAPDAGNIVRDAGTDLGMDAGPAPQYGFQGNGCGCRVGDATSRPSGALFALGLAGLLMASRRRRRSASVEGTVGR
;
A
#
# COMPACT_ATOMS: atom_id res chain seq x y z
N MET A 1 -25.13 74.59 92.10
CA MET A 1 -25.04 74.13 90.69
C MET A 1 -25.23 72.63 90.67
N ARG A 2 -25.60 72.06 89.50
CA ARG A 2 -25.99 70.65 89.25
C ARG A 2 -27.46 70.39 89.65
N ASP A 3 -28.31 69.77 88.83
CA ASP A 3 -28.07 69.11 87.53
C ASP A 3 -28.83 69.77 86.36
N ARG A 4 -28.20 69.80 85.19
CA ARG A 4 -28.87 70.03 83.89
C ARG A 4 -28.43 68.92 82.95
N CYS A 5 -29.37 68.32 82.23
CA CYS A 5 -29.05 67.44 81.13
C CYS A 5 -28.28 68.23 80.07
N ALA A 6 -27.06 67.80 79.75
CA ALA A 6 -26.28 68.32 78.64
C ALA A 6 -26.25 67.26 77.53
N PHE A 7 -26.45 67.67 76.29
CA PHE A 7 -26.31 66.74 75.16
C PHE A 7 -24.84 66.37 74.94
N PRO A 8 -24.55 65.16 74.43
CA PRO A 8 -23.21 64.80 74.02
C PRO A 8 -22.65 65.79 72.98
N GLY A 9 -21.40 66.20 73.15
CA GLY A 9 -20.74 67.12 72.23
C GLY A 9 -20.43 66.50 70.86
N MET A 10 -20.08 67.34 69.88
CA MET A 10 -19.82 66.94 68.49
C MET A 10 -18.66 65.95 68.27
N THR A 11 -17.89 65.63 69.32
CA THR A 11 -16.83 64.61 69.32
C THR A 11 -17.32 63.22 69.73
N VAL A 12 -18.57 63.08 70.20
CA VAL A 12 -19.13 61.79 70.62
C VAL A 12 -19.71 61.07 69.41
N SER A 13 -19.12 59.91 69.08
CA SER A 13 -19.60 59.03 68.01
C SER A 13 -20.98 58.45 68.35
N CYS A 14 -21.99 58.73 67.52
CA CYS A 14 -23.35 58.20 67.66
C CYS A 14 -23.62 57.01 66.73
N ARG A 15 -22.78 56.81 65.71
CA ARG A 15 -22.79 55.65 64.80
C ARG A 15 -21.37 55.32 64.36
N THR A 16 -20.95 54.08 64.51
CA THR A 16 -19.71 53.56 63.92
C THR A 16 -19.88 53.33 62.43
N ALA A 17 -18.79 53.43 61.66
CA ALA A 17 -18.82 53.00 60.26
C ALA A 17 -19.07 51.48 60.19
N SER A 18 -19.82 51.04 59.18
CA SER A 18 -20.13 49.63 58.97
C SER A 18 -20.34 49.37 57.48
N CYS A 19 -20.08 48.14 57.04
CA CYS A 19 -20.43 47.71 55.69
C CYS A 19 -21.16 46.37 55.77
N ALA A 20 -22.36 46.32 55.19
CA ALA A 20 -23.20 45.12 55.19
C ALA A 20 -23.96 45.04 53.86
N MET A 21 -24.13 43.83 53.32
CA MET A 21 -24.87 43.58 52.08
C MET A 21 -24.44 44.46 50.88
N GLY A 22 -23.14 44.79 50.78
CA GLY A 22 -22.60 45.63 49.71
C GLY A 22 -22.86 47.13 49.86
N ILE A 23 -23.32 47.60 51.03
CA ILE A 23 -23.59 49.00 51.33
C ILE A 23 -22.75 49.42 52.55
N ALA A 24 -21.86 50.41 52.35
CA ALA A 24 -21.16 51.08 53.44
C ALA A 24 -22.04 52.19 54.03
N THR A 25 -22.11 52.25 55.36
CA THR A 25 -22.74 53.35 56.10
C THR A 25 -21.63 54.12 56.83
N ALA A 26 -21.52 55.41 56.59
CA ALA A 26 -20.49 56.22 57.23
C ALA A 26 -20.75 56.40 58.74
N SER A 27 -19.66 56.52 59.50
CA SER A 27 -19.71 56.94 60.91
C SER A 27 -20.31 58.34 61.03
N ALA A 28 -20.89 58.62 62.20
CA ALA A 28 -21.39 59.94 62.54
C ALA A 28 -21.22 60.25 64.03
N SER A 29 -21.06 61.53 64.32
CA SER A 29 -21.03 62.09 65.68
C SER A 29 -22.33 62.84 65.98
N CYS A 30 -22.62 63.04 67.26
CA CYS A 30 -23.77 63.84 67.70
C CYS A 30 -23.74 65.26 67.13
N ASP A 31 -24.91 65.83 66.82
CA ASP A 31 -25.06 67.20 66.33
C ASP A 31 -24.91 68.29 67.39
N GLY A 32 -24.75 67.92 68.68
CA GLY A 32 -24.73 68.82 69.82
C GLY A 32 -26.12 69.28 70.30
N MET A 33 -27.18 68.90 69.60
CA MET A 33 -28.59 69.16 69.94
C MET A 33 -29.34 67.89 70.40
N GLY A 34 -28.65 66.76 70.47
CA GLY A 34 -29.17 65.46 70.91
C GLY A 34 -29.52 64.50 69.77
N GLY A 35 -29.34 64.91 68.51
CA GLY A 35 -29.53 64.08 67.34
C GLY A 35 -28.27 63.32 66.91
N CYS A 36 -28.48 62.19 66.23
CA CYS A 36 -27.49 61.57 65.38
C CYS A 36 -27.87 61.85 63.91
N PRO A 37 -26.98 62.39 63.06
CA PRO A 37 -27.28 62.66 61.66
C PRO A 37 -27.78 61.41 60.92
N ALA A 38 -28.64 61.62 59.92
CA ALA A 38 -29.18 60.56 59.07
C ALA A 38 -28.06 59.67 58.49
N PRO A 39 -28.32 58.37 58.25
CA PRO A 39 -27.33 57.46 57.68
C PRO A 39 -26.99 57.86 56.24
N THR A 40 -25.74 58.27 56.03
CA THR A 40 -25.14 58.42 54.71
C THR A 40 -24.63 57.06 54.26
N THR A 41 -25.18 56.55 53.15
CA THR A 41 -24.89 55.23 52.61
C THR A 41 -24.24 55.33 51.24
N THR A 42 -23.39 54.36 50.92
CA THR A 42 -22.68 54.23 49.64
C THR A 42 -22.71 52.78 49.19
N THR A 43 -23.17 52.52 47.97
CA THR A 43 -23.10 51.18 47.34
C THR A 43 -21.66 50.86 46.94
N CYS A 44 -21.16 49.70 47.33
CA CYS A 44 -19.75 49.34 47.10
C CYS A 44 -19.46 48.75 45.72
N ALA A 45 -20.48 48.32 44.98
CA ALA A 45 -20.33 47.81 43.62
C ALA A 45 -19.51 48.78 42.74
N PRO A 46 -18.47 48.31 42.02
CA PRO A 46 -18.18 46.90 41.69
C PRO A 46 -17.34 46.12 42.72
N PHE A 47 -16.97 46.71 43.86
CA PHE A 47 -16.21 46.06 44.94
C PHE A 47 -17.13 45.46 46.02
N THR A 48 -16.59 44.56 46.85
CA THR A 48 -17.28 44.08 48.05
C THR A 48 -17.11 45.03 49.25
N CYS A 49 -17.84 44.74 50.32
CA CYS A 49 -17.63 45.37 51.62
C CYS A 49 -16.31 44.90 52.26
N ASP A 50 -15.46 45.85 52.62
CA ASP A 50 -14.46 45.67 53.69
C ASP A 50 -15.17 45.87 55.05
N THR A 51 -14.46 45.57 56.14
CA THR A 51 -14.87 45.65 57.56
C THR A 51 -15.66 46.89 57.97
N ALA A 52 -15.39 48.06 57.38
CA ALA A 52 -16.07 49.33 57.72
C ALA A 52 -16.38 50.26 56.52
N ALA A 53 -15.95 49.90 55.31
CA ALA A 53 -16.08 50.74 54.11
C ALA A 53 -16.14 49.86 52.84
N CYS A 54 -16.37 50.48 51.69
CA CYS A 54 -16.18 49.79 50.41
C CYS A 54 -14.69 49.59 50.12
N ALA A 55 -14.31 48.42 49.63
CA ALA A 55 -12.97 48.23 49.09
C ALA A 55 -12.77 49.14 47.84
N THR A 56 -11.53 49.55 47.60
CA THR A 56 -11.17 50.48 46.50
C THR A 56 -10.19 49.86 45.49
N MET A 57 -9.68 48.67 45.81
CA MET A 57 -8.85 47.85 44.95
C MET A 57 -9.16 46.38 45.22
N CYS A 58 -8.81 45.52 44.27
CA CYS A 58 -8.85 44.07 44.43
C CYS A 58 -7.47 43.46 44.17
N MET A 59 -7.22 42.32 44.79
CA MET A 59 -6.14 41.37 44.53
C MET A 59 -6.69 40.02 44.05
N MET A 60 -7.94 39.69 44.40
CA MET A 60 -8.63 38.46 44.00
C MET A 60 -10.11 38.69 43.70
N ASP A 61 -10.71 37.79 42.89
CA ASP A 61 -12.08 37.93 42.37
C ASP A 61 -13.16 38.08 43.46
N SER A 62 -12.96 37.55 44.66
CA SER A 62 -13.94 37.65 45.76
C SER A 62 -13.98 39.01 46.47
N GLU A 63 -13.05 39.92 46.13
CA GLU A 63 -13.09 41.33 46.56
C GLU A 63 -13.95 42.17 45.58
N CYS A 64 -14.46 41.54 44.53
CA CYS A 64 -15.40 42.12 43.59
C CYS A 64 -16.84 41.62 43.85
N ALA A 65 -17.81 42.51 43.62
CA ALA A 65 -19.22 42.16 43.68
C ALA A 65 -19.57 41.06 42.67
N GLU A 66 -20.68 40.35 42.91
CA GLU A 66 -21.15 39.27 42.05
C GLU A 66 -21.25 39.71 40.58
N GLY A 67 -20.85 38.82 39.67
CA GLY A 67 -20.76 39.15 38.24
C GLY A 67 -19.53 39.97 37.83
N SER A 68 -18.61 40.30 38.75
CA SER A 68 -17.33 40.94 38.44
C SER A 68 -16.13 40.02 38.74
N TYR A 69 -14.95 40.40 38.24
CA TYR A 69 -13.67 39.74 38.48
C TYR A 69 -12.56 40.78 38.67
N CYS A 70 -11.43 40.40 39.28
CA CYS A 70 -10.34 41.33 39.50
C CYS A 70 -9.43 41.43 38.29
N ALA A 71 -9.34 42.61 37.69
CA ALA A 71 -8.44 42.92 36.58
C ALA A 71 -7.47 44.03 37.00
N ALA A 72 -6.21 43.67 37.28
CA ALA A 72 -5.13 44.61 37.60
C ALA A 72 -5.48 45.67 38.67
N GLY A 73 -6.15 45.27 39.75
CA GLY A 73 -6.57 46.16 40.84
C GLY A 73 -8.01 46.67 40.73
N VAL A 74 -8.65 46.53 39.57
CA VAL A 74 -9.99 47.07 39.30
C VAL A 74 -11.01 45.93 39.11
N CYS A 75 -12.12 46.00 39.84
CA CYS A 75 -13.23 45.08 39.65
C CYS A 75 -13.94 45.37 38.32
N THR A 76 -13.81 44.44 37.37
CA THR A 76 -14.32 44.54 36.00
C THR A 76 -15.50 43.59 35.83
N PRO A 77 -16.60 44.00 35.17
CA PRO A 77 -17.73 43.10 34.89
C PRO A 77 -17.28 41.89 34.06
N ARG A 78 -17.79 40.71 34.41
CA ARG A 78 -17.59 39.49 33.61
C ARG A 78 -18.39 39.58 32.32
N LEU A 79 -17.78 39.10 31.25
CA LEU A 79 -18.36 39.08 29.91
C LEU A 79 -19.40 37.95 29.80
N PRO A 80 -20.55 38.20 29.12
CA PRO A 80 -21.49 37.15 28.78
C PRO A 80 -20.90 36.19 27.73
N PRO A 81 -21.53 35.03 27.51
CA PRO A 81 -21.17 34.14 26.40
C PRO A 81 -21.09 34.90 25.07
N GLY A 82 -20.01 34.64 24.32
CA GLY A 82 -19.68 35.28 23.06
C GLY A 82 -18.85 36.57 23.15
N GLY A 83 -18.62 37.10 24.36
CA GLY A 83 -17.65 38.18 24.57
C GLY A 83 -16.21 37.72 24.31
N ALA A 84 -15.37 38.57 23.71
CA ALA A 84 -13.96 38.24 23.45
C ALA A 84 -13.14 38.22 24.75
N CYS A 85 -12.32 37.19 24.94
CA CYS A 85 -11.60 36.95 26.20
C CYS A 85 -10.17 36.42 25.97
N THR A 86 -9.34 36.57 27.00
CA THR A 86 -7.98 35.99 27.04
C THR A 86 -7.72 35.14 28.29
N ILE A 87 -8.62 35.18 29.28
CA ILE A 87 -8.53 34.49 30.57
C ILE A 87 -9.90 34.00 31.01
N ASN A 88 -9.94 32.84 31.67
CA ASN A 88 -11.17 32.16 32.08
C ASN A 88 -12.08 33.00 32.99
N ASN A 89 -11.52 33.71 33.98
CA ASN A 89 -12.31 34.50 34.92
C ASN A 89 -12.86 35.81 34.35
N ALA A 90 -12.44 36.23 33.14
CA ALA A 90 -13.11 37.33 32.45
C ALA A 90 -14.53 36.96 32.00
N CYS A 91 -14.88 35.67 31.95
CA CYS A 91 -16.17 35.17 31.50
C CYS A 91 -17.12 34.89 32.67
N ALA A 92 -18.42 35.17 32.48
CA ALA A 92 -19.46 34.92 33.49
C ALA A 92 -19.62 33.43 33.79
N SER A 93 -19.35 32.58 32.81
CA SER A 93 -19.30 31.12 32.92
C SER A 93 -18.01 30.57 33.56
N GLY A 94 -16.96 31.39 33.67
CA GLY A 94 -15.62 30.94 34.03
C GLY A 94 -14.85 30.21 32.92
N PHE A 95 -15.34 30.19 31.68
CA PHE A 95 -14.69 29.50 30.55
C PHE A 95 -14.37 30.45 29.39
N CYS A 96 -13.10 30.56 29.06
CA CYS A 96 -12.58 31.25 27.88
C CYS A 96 -11.92 30.23 26.95
N ALA A 97 -12.56 29.92 25.82
CA ALA A 97 -12.03 29.00 24.82
C ALA A 97 -12.15 29.63 23.42
N ASP A 98 -11.21 29.32 22.53
CA ASP A 98 -11.18 29.85 21.16
C ASP A 98 -11.22 31.40 21.07
N GLY A 99 -10.74 32.09 22.13
CA GLY A 99 -10.73 33.56 22.24
C GLY A 99 -12.07 34.20 22.63
N VAL A 100 -13.08 33.39 22.99
CA VAL A 100 -14.43 33.84 23.34
C VAL A 100 -14.94 33.19 24.62
N CYS A 101 -15.84 33.88 25.32
CA CYS A 101 -16.47 33.38 26.53
C CYS A 101 -17.51 32.33 26.19
N CYS A 102 -17.39 31.15 26.78
CA CYS A 102 -18.17 29.97 26.41
C CYS A 102 -19.13 29.58 27.53
N ASP A 103 -20.31 29.08 27.20
CA ASP A 103 -21.22 28.45 28.15
C ASP A 103 -20.59 27.29 28.94
N GLN A 104 -19.61 26.60 28.36
CA GLN A 104 -18.85 25.49 28.96
C GLN A 104 -17.41 25.41 28.41
N ALA A 105 -16.56 24.56 29.01
CA ALA A 105 -15.10 24.58 28.80
C ALA A 105 -14.58 24.22 27.38
N CYS A 106 -15.38 23.58 26.54
CA CYS A 106 -14.98 23.10 25.19
C CYS A 106 -13.70 22.25 25.14
N ASN A 107 -13.59 21.27 26.05
CA ASN A 107 -12.44 20.37 26.17
C ASN A 107 -12.39 19.24 25.12
N GLY A 108 -13.48 19.01 24.37
CA GLY A 108 -13.52 18.02 23.29
C GLY A 108 -12.67 18.42 22.10
N GLN A 109 -12.02 17.45 21.44
CA GLN A 109 -11.12 17.68 20.31
C GLN A 109 -11.79 18.42 19.13
N CYS A 110 -13.07 18.15 18.92
CA CYS A 110 -13.89 18.69 17.84
C CYS A 110 -14.97 19.65 18.34
N GLU A 111 -14.76 20.23 19.54
CA GLU A 111 -15.56 21.34 20.04
C GLU A 111 -14.92 22.68 19.65
N ALA A 112 -15.77 23.69 19.43
CA ALA A 112 -15.34 25.07 19.39
C ALA A 112 -16.44 26.02 19.86
N CYS A 113 -16.02 27.24 20.17
CA CYS A 113 -16.87 28.28 20.73
C CYS A 113 -16.90 29.55 19.87
N ASP A 114 -15.95 29.70 18.94
CA ASP A 114 -15.84 30.77 17.94
C ASP A 114 -16.72 30.53 16.69
N VAL A 115 -17.64 29.56 16.75
CA VAL A 115 -18.42 29.10 15.60
C VAL A 115 -19.42 30.18 15.18
N ALA A 116 -19.34 30.62 13.92
CA ALA A 116 -20.28 31.60 13.37
C ALA A 116 -21.74 31.11 13.54
N MET A 117 -22.63 32.02 13.95
CA MET A 117 -24.03 31.75 14.34
C MET A 117 -24.23 30.96 15.66
N ALA A 118 -23.16 30.50 16.32
CA ALA A 118 -23.20 29.83 17.63
C ALA A 118 -22.14 30.38 18.61
N VAL A 119 -21.68 31.62 18.39
CA VAL A 119 -20.55 32.21 19.14
C VAL A 119 -20.88 32.26 20.63
N GLY A 120 -19.97 31.73 21.45
CA GLY A 120 -20.17 31.59 22.90
C GLY A 120 -20.93 30.33 23.34
N THR A 121 -21.40 29.51 22.40
CA THR A 121 -21.99 28.19 22.67
C THR A 121 -21.06 27.09 22.18
N CYS A 122 -20.73 26.16 23.06
CA CYS A 122 -19.82 25.07 22.76
C CYS A 122 -20.44 24.04 21.82
N THR A 123 -19.99 24.03 20.57
CA THR A 123 -20.60 23.25 19.48
C THR A 123 -19.60 22.36 18.76
N ALA A 124 -20.10 21.29 18.14
CA ALA A 124 -19.30 20.43 17.29
C ALA A 124 -18.91 21.18 16.00
N VAL A 125 -17.65 21.11 15.58
CA VAL A 125 -17.18 21.69 14.30
C VAL A 125 -17.02 20.66 13.21
N SER A 126 -17.02 21.12 11.96
CA SER A 126 -16.65 20.32 10.78
C SER A 126 -15.26 20.70 10.28
N GLY A 127 -14.46 19.72 9.84
CA GLY A 127 -13.11 19.92 9.29
C GLY A 127 -12.01 19.69 10.32
N ALA A 128 -11.05 20.61 10.43
CA ALA A 128 -9.95 20.49 11.38
C ALA A 128 -10.38 20.94 12.81
N PRO A 129 -9.80 20.34 13.87
CA PRO A 129 -9.88 20.85 15.24
C PRO A 129 -9.56 22.34 15.34
N ARG A 130 -10.28 23.06 16.22
CA ARG A 130 -10.15 24.51 16.41
C ARG A 130 -9.13 24.88 17.50
N GLY A 131 -8.60 26.10 17.38
CA GLY A 131 -7.69 26.68 18.36
C GLY A 131 -6.37 25.91 18.45
N THR A 132 -5.96 25.59 19.68
CA THR A 132 -4.72 24.85 19.98
C THR A 132 -4.96 23.35 20.20
N ARG A 133 -6.14 22.82 19.84
CA ARG A 133 -6.46 21.40 20.03
C ARG A 133 -5.63 20.52 19.09
N SER A 134 -5.22 19.35 19.57
CA SER A 134 -4.46 18.39 18.78
C SER A 134 -5.20 18.04 17.48
N ALA A 135 -4.48 18.09 16.34
CA ALA A 135 -5.00 17.65 15.06
C ALA A 135 -5.50 16.20 15.11
N CYS A 136 -6.43 15.86 14.22
CA CYS A 136 -6.87 14.48 14.05
C CYS A 136 -5.70 13.59 13.61
N ASN A 137 -5.71 12.33 14.05
CA ASN A 137 -4.71 11.36 13.62
C ASN A 137 -4.90 10.96 12.15
N GLY A 138 -3.89 10.25 11.63
CA GLY A 138 -3.91 9.72 10.27
C GLY A 138 -3.39 10.70 9.22
N SER A 139 -3.29 10.22 7.98
CA SER A 139 -2.81 11.00 6.84
C SER A 139 -3.40 10.48 5.53
N GLY A 140 -3.34 11.32 4.48
CA GLY A 140 -3.89 10.99 3.17
C GLY A 140 -5.36 10.57 3.24
N ALA A 141 -5.71 9.47 2.56
CA ALA A 141 -7.08 8.95 2.51
C ALA A 141 -7.64 8.41 3.84
N CYS A 142 -6.82 8.28 4.89
CA CYS A 142 -7.28 7.87 6.23
C CYS A 142 -7.30 9.00 7.26
N GLY A 143 -6.92 10.23 6.90
CA GLY A 143 -6.92 11.35 7.84
C GLY A 143 -8.29 11.56 8.48
N GLY A 144 -8.33 11.63 9.82
CA GLY A 144 -9.56 11.95 10.54
C GLY A 144 -9.97 13.42 10.37
N THR A 145 -11.26 13.71 10.53
CA THR A 145 -11.79 15.08 10.56
C THR A 145 -12.91 15.18 11.58
N CYS A 146 -13.18 16.37 12.09
CA CYS A 146 -14.40 16.65 12.82
C CYS A 146 -15.58 16.65 11.83
N ASP A 147 -16.69 15.99 12.17
CA ASP A 147 -17.84 15.77 11.26
C ASP A 147 -19.05 16.69 11.55
N GLY A 148 -18.91 17.64 12.48
CA GLY A 148 -20.01 18.48 12.96
C GLY A 148 -20.98 17.79 13.92
N THR A 149 -20.70 16.56 14.36
CA THR A 149 -21.55 15.78 15.29
C THR A 149 -20.74 15.25 16.48
N ALA A 150 -19.62 14.59 16.23
CA ALA A 150 -18.72 14.08 17.25
C ALA A 150 -17.94 15.25 17.90
N ARG A 151 -18.18 15.49 19.20
CA ARG A 151 -17.54 16.57 19.96
C ARG A 151 -16.17 16.20 20.53
N THR A 152 -16.05 15.00 21.09
CA THR A 152 -14.89 14.60 21.89
C THR A 152 -13.72 14.04 21.08
N SER A 153 -13.96 13.62 19.83
CA SER A 153 -12.99 12.91 18.99
C SER A 153 -13.27 13.16 17.51
N CYS A 154 -12.23 13.13 16.69
CA CYS A 154 -12.40 13.11 15.23
C CYS A 154 -13.10 11.83 14.73
N THR A 155 -13.81 11.96 13.61
CA THR A 155 -14.40 10.85 12.85
C THR A 155 -13.43 10.44 11.73
N TYR A 156 -13.27 9.13 11.55
CA TYR A 156 -12.31 8.55 10.60
C TYR A 156 -13.02 7.88 9.42
N PRO A 157 -12.39 7.81 8.24
CA PRO A 157 -12.94 7.08 7.10
C PRO A 157 -13.15 5.58 7.43
N PRO A 158 -14.25 4.96 6.94
CA PRO A 158 -14.57 3.56 7.24
C PRO A 158 -13.53 2.59 6.66
N THR A 159 -13.54 1.35 7.15
CA THR A 159 -12.60 0.28 6.76
C THR A 159 -12.69 -0.18 5.30
N THR A 160 -13.65 0.36 4.54
CA THR A 160 -13.79 0.20 3.08
C THR A 160 -13.02 1.26 2.28
N THR A 161 -12.46 2.28 2.93
CA THR A 161 -11.74 3.39 2.28
C THR A 161 -10.36 2.92 1.84
N SER A 162 -10.12 2.84 0.52
CA SER A 162 -8.82 2.46 -0.04
C SER A 162 -7.76 3.52 0.26
N CYS A 163 -6.70 3.14 0.97
CA CYS A 163 -5.60 4.03 1.34
C CYS A 163 -4.30 3.76 0.55
N ARG A 164 -4.17 2.57 -0.02
CA ARG A 164 -3.11 2.18 -0.95
C ARG A 164 -3.67 1.26 -2.01
N THR A 165 -3.45 1.58 -3.28
CA THR A 165 -3.71 0.67 -4.40
C THR A 165 -2.63 -0.40 -4.47
N ALA A 166 -2.97 -1.61 -4.90
CA ALA A 166 -1.95 -2.61 -5.21
C ALA A 166 -1.09 -2.13 -6.39
N SER A 167 0.19 -2.48 -6.42
CA SER A 167 1.12 -2.01 -7.45
C SER A 167 2.35 -2.91 -7.59
N CYS A 168 2.93 -2.95 -8.78
CA CYS A 168 4.21 -3.60 -9.06
C CYS A 168 5.32 -2.55 -9.18
N ALA A 169 6.42 -2.72 -8.42
CA ALA A 169 7.64 -1.93 -8.56
C ALA A 169 8.86 -2.81 -8.30
N GLU A 170 9.92 -2.67 -9.10
CA GLU A 170 11.22 -3.37 -8.91
C GLU A 170 11.09 -4.90 -8.74
N GLY A 171 10.16 -5.55 -9.44
CA GLY A 171 9.91 -6.99 -9.33
C GLY A 171 9.18 -7.43 -8.05
N SER A 172 8.67 -6.48 -7.26
CA SER A 172 7.94 -6.70 -6.02
C SER A 172 6.50 -6.20 -6.11
N ALA A 173 5.55 -7.06 -5.72
CA ALA A 173 4.14 -6.70 -5.61
C ALA A 173 3.87 -6.07 -4.24
N THR A 174 3.35 -4.85 -4.24
CA THR A 174 2.83 -4.18 -3.05
C THR A 174 1.33 -4.42 -2.94
N ALA A 175 0.88 -4.97 -1.81
CA ALA A 175 -0.54 -5.23 -1.58
C ALA A 175 -1.34 -3.93 -1.39
N ALA A 176 -2.57 -3.94 -1.92
CA ALA A 176 -3.57 -2.91 -1.60
C ALA A 176 -3.88 -2.91 -0.10
N ALA A 177 -4.31 -1.76 0.42
CA ALA A 177 -4.80 -1.64 1.78
C ALA A 177 -5.94 -0.63 1.87
N THR A 178 -6.84 -0.88 2.81
CA THR A 178 -7.87 0.07 3.26
C THR A 178 -7.53 0.60 4.65
N CYS A 179 -8.14 1.71 5.05
CA CYS A 179 -7.97 2.29 6.38
C CYS A 179 -8.42 1.32 7.48
N ASP A 180 -7.84 1.42 8.67
CA ASP A 180 -8.21 0.61 9.84
C ASP A 180 -9.45 1.13 10.61
N GLY A 181 -10.00 2.28 10.20
CA GLY A 181 -11.09 2.97 10.92
C GLY A 181 -10.64 3.81 12.12
N MET A 182 -9.35 3.81 12.45
CA MET A 182 -8.70 4.62 13.50
C MET A 182 -7.77 5.71 12.91
N GLY A 183 -7.69 5.78 11.58
CA GLY A 183 -6.92 6.77 10.83
C GLY A 183 -5.61 6.26 10.23
N ASN A 184 -5.27 4.98 10.44
CA ASN A 184 -4.04 4.40 9.91
C ASN A 184 -4.30 3.70 8.58
N CYS A 185 -3.37 3.86 7.64
CA CYS A 185 -3.22 2.94 6.53
C CYS A 185 -2.25 1.82 6.98
N PRO A 186 -2.63 0.53 6.92
CA PRO A 186 -1.77 -0.58 7.32
C PRO A 186 -0.40 -0.55 6.64
N ALA A 187 0.63 -0.99 7.37
CA ALA A 187 2.01 -1.02 6.90
C ALA A 187 2.13 -1.65 5.49
N THR A 188 3.09 -1.17 4.70
CA THR A 188 3.29 -1.64 3.33
C THR A 188 3.72 -3.11 3.34
N MET A 189 2.85 -3.99 2.83
CA MET A 189 3.16 -5.40 2.62
C MET A 189 3.66 -5.58 1.19
N THR A 190 4.88 -6.07 1.05
CA THR A 190 5.55 -6.34 -0.23
C THR A 190 5.82 -7.83 -0.37
N THR A 191 5.78 -8.33 -1.60
CA THR A 191 6.11 -9.72 -1.95
C THR A 191 6.99 -9.70 -3.18
N ALA A 192 8.23 -10.16 -3.04
CA ALA A 192 9.12 -10.33 -4.17
C ALA A 192 8.54 -11.41 -5.10
N CYS A 193 8.43 -11.11 -6.40
CA CYS A 193 7.76 -11.99 -7.35
C CYS A 193 8.69 -13.05 -7.96
N ALA A 194 10.01 -12.82 -7.93
CA ALA A 194 11.01 -13.74 -8.45
C ALA A 194 10.76 -15.18 -7.94
N PRO A 195 10.71 -16.19 -8.81
CA PRO A 195 11.17 -16.18 -10.21
C PRO A 195 10.16 -15.65 -11.25
N TYR A 196 8.94 -15.33 -10.87
CA TYR A 196 7.93 -14.78 -11.79
C TYR A 196 8.03 -13.26 -11.89
N ARG A 197 7.54 -12.70 -13.00
CA ARG A 197 7.37 -11.25 -13.13
C ARG A 197 6.22 -10.73 -12.27
N CYS A 198 6.38 -9.50 -11.81
CA CYS A 198 5.28 -8.71 -11.29
C CYS A 198 4.50 -8.10 -12.46
N VAL A 199 3.20 -8.38 -12.57
CA VAL A 199 2.33 -7.93 -13.66
C VAL A 199 1.08 -7.28 -13.06
N ASP A 200 0.71 -6.12 -13.62
CA ASP A 200 -0.37 -5.21 -13.18
C ASP A 200 -0.23 -4.73 -11.71
N ALA A 201 -0.45 -5.63 -10.76
CA ALA A 201 -0.35 -5.37 -9.32
C ALA A 201 -0.05 -6.63 -8.48
N ALA A 202 0.30 -7.76 -9.11
CA ALA A 202 0.52 -9.04 -8.43
C ALA A 202 1.69 -9.82 -9.05
N CYS A 203 2.21 -10.78 -8.29
CA CYS A 203 3.19 -11.73 -8.82
C CYS A 203 2.50 -12.76 -9.71
N GLY A 204 3.12 -13.10 -10.84
CA GLY A 204 2.76 -14.30 -11.59
C GLY A 204 2.91 -15.56 -10.73
N THR A 205 2.09 -16.58 -11.01
CA THR A 205 2.13 -17.88 -10.32
C THR A 205 2.37 -19.06 -11.25
N MET A 206 2.29 -18.81 -12.56
CA MET A 206 2.57 -19.70 -13.67
C MET A 206 3.18 -18.87 -14.80
N CYS A 207 3.72 -19.53 -15.81
CA CYS A 207 4.17 -18.88 -17.04
C CYS A 207 3.66 -19.66 -18.27
N THR A 208 3.57 -18.97 -19.41
CA THR A 208 3.43 -19.58 -20.74
C THR A 208 4.63 -19.31 -21.65
N THR A 209 5.38 -18.24 -21.37
CA THR A 209 6.54 -17.78 -22.12
C THR A 209 7.66 -17.29 -21.20
N ASP A 210 8.91 -17.30 -21.68
CA ASP A 210 10.07 -16.74 -20.96
C ASP A 210 9.87 -15.27 -20.54
N ALA A 211 9.01 -14.53 -21.24
CA ALA A 211 8.70 -13.12 -20.95
C ALA A 211 7.83 -12.90 -19.70
N GLU A 212 7.33 -13.97 -19.08
CA GLU A 212 6.61 -13.95 -17.79
C GLU A 212 7.53 -14.26 -16.60
N CYS A 213 8.80 -14.58 -16.87
CA CYS A 213 9.81 -14.91 -15.88
C CYS A 213 10.79 -13.75 -15.63
N ASP A 214 11.38 -13.72 -14.44
CA ASP A 214 12.33 -12.71 -13.99
C ASP A 214 13.60 -13.35 -13.41
N GLY A 215 14.61 -12.54 -13.09
CA GLY A 215 15.85 -13.01 -12.44
C GLY A 215 16.67 -14.00 -13.27
N GLY A 216 16.52 -13.98 -14.60
CA GLY A 216 17.20 -14.92 -15.51
C GLY A 216 16.58 -16.32 -15.58
N THR A 217 15.39 -16.52 -15.00
CA THR A 217 14.64 -17.77 -15.14
C THR A 217 13.84 -17.82 -16.45
N ARG A 218 13.40 -19.03 -16.84
CA ARG A 218 12.73 -19.32 -18.12
C ARG A 218 11.48 -20.15 -17.91
N CYS A 219 10.57 -20.12 -18.89
CA CYS A 219 9.31 -20.84 -18.74
C CYS A 219 9.45 -22.31 -19.15
N ILE A 220 9.41 -23.17 -18.13
CA ILE A 220 9.66 -24.60 -18.25
C ILE A 220 8.52 -25.33 -17.55
N GLY A 221 7.75 -26.14 -18.30
CA GLY A 221 6.62 -26.89 -17.73
C GLY A 221 5.53 -26.04 -17.06
N GLY A 222 5.40 -24.76 -17.42
CA GLY A 222 4.47 -23.80 -16.81
C GLY A 222 5.00 -23.09 -15.55
N ARG A 223 6.28 -23.31 -15.19
CA ARG A 223 6.96 -22.70 -14.05
C ARG A 223 8.17 -21.90 -14.51
N CYS A 224 8.48 -20.81 -13.79
CA CYS A 224 9.72 -20.09 -14.01
C CYS A 224 10.86 -20.80 -13.27
N GLU A 225 11.68 -21.54 -14.02
CA GLU A 225 12.81 -22.31 -13.52
C GLU A 225 14.14 -21.66 -13.94
N GLY A 226 15.17 -21.78 -13.09
CA GLY A 226 16.53 -21.41 -13.47
C GLY A 226 17.09 -22.36 -14.53
N PRO A 227 18.12 -21.96 -15.29
CA PRO A 227 18.76 -22.84 -16.25
C PRO A 227 19.36 -24.08 -15.55
N ARG A 228 19.08 -25.26 -16.09
CA ARG A 228 19.44 -26.55 -15.51
C ARG A 228 20.94 -26.81 -15.59
N SER A 229 21.46 -27.53 -14.60
CA SER A 229 22.84 -28.02 -14.58
C SER A 229 23.09 -29.06 -15.68
N ASN A 230 24.35 -29.20 -16.08
CA ASN A 230 24.78 -30.26 -17.00
C ASN A 230 24.37 -31.66 -16.47
N GLY A 231 24.04 -32.57 -17.38
CA GLY A 231 23.54 -33.91 -17.08
C GLY A 231 22.03 -33.99 -16.80
N THR A 232 21.34 -32.85 -16.65
CA THR A 232 19.87 -32.83 -16.55
C THR A 232 19.24 -32.97 -17.93
N GLY A 233 18.10 -33.68 -18.03
CA GLY A 233 17.33 -33.76 -19.28
C GLY A 233 16.86 -32.38 -19.77
N CYS A 234 16.79 -32.19 -21.08
CA CYS A 234 16.37 -30.95 -21.74
C CYS A 234 15.69 -31.22 -23.09
N SER A 235 14.85 -30.27 -23.54
CA SER A 235 14.27 -30.29 -24.89
C SER A 235 14.79 -29.16 -25.80
N ARG A 236 15.48 -28.17 -25.23
CA ARG A 236 16.01 -26.98 -25.93
C ARG A 236 17.30 -26.50 -25.27
N ASP A 237 18.23 -25.97 -26.07
CA ASP A 237 19.48 -25.32 -25.62
C ASP A 237 19.25 -24.29 -24.51
N ALA A 238 18.15 -23.56 -24.63
CA ALA A 238 17.68 -22.55 -23.70
C ALA A 238 17.49 -23.04 -22.26
N GLU A 239 17.18 -24.33 -22.05
CA GLU A 239 16.92 -24.90 -20.72
C GLU A 239 18.19 -25.14 -19.90
N CYS A 240 19.37 -25.03 -20.51
CA CYS A 240 20.65 -25.44 -19.93
C CYS A 240 21.53 -24.25 -19.52
N ALA A 241 22.25 -24.37 -18.41
CA ALA A 241 23.18 -23.35 -17.93
C ALA A 241 24.41 -23.18 -18.84
N SER A 242 24.75 -24.22 -19.61
CA SER A 242 25.71 -24.17 -20.71
C SER A 242 25.18 -23.51 -21.99
N GLY A 243 23.88 -23.20 -22.05
CA GLY A 243 23.19 -22.83 -23.27
C GLY A 243 23.21 -23.91 -24.36
N THR A 244 23.40 -25.19 -23.99
CA THR A 244 23.53 -26.29 -24.96
C THR A 244 22.82 -27.56 -24.48
N CYS A 245 21.89 -28.04 -25.29
CA CYS A 245 21.09 -29.25 -25.10
C CYS A 245 21.40 -30.24 -26.22
N ALA A 246 22.44 -31.05 -26.02
CA ALA A 246 22.80 -32.10 -26.97
C ALA A 246 22.29 -33.45 -26.46
N GLN A 247 21.83 -34.31 -27.37
CA GLN A 247 21.51 -35.71 -27.04
C GLN A 247 20.39 -35.86 -25.98
N GLY A 248 19.56 -34.82 -25.80
CA GLY A 248 18.46 -34.78 -24.82
C GLY A 248 18.89 -34.43 -23.39
N VAL A 249 20.15 -34.07 -23.16
CA VAL A 249 20.68 -33.65 -21.84
C VAL A 249 21.47 -32.34 -21.96
N CYS A 250 21.57 -31.61 -20.84
CA CYS A 250 22.36 -30.38 -20.79
C CYS A 250 23.85 -30.73 -20.82
N CYS A 251 24.55 -30.25 -21.85
CA CYS A 251 25.94 -30.62 -22.11
C CYS A 251 26.86 -29.42 -21.97
N ASN A 252 28.09 -29.62 -21.49
CA ASN A 252 29.06 -28.52 -21.36
C ASN A 252 29.54 -27.92 -22.71
N ARG A 253 29.19 -28.55 -23.83
CA ARG A 253 29.36 -28.11 -25.23
C ARG A 253 28.43 -28.93 -26.14
N ALA A 254 28.40 -28.61 -27.44
CA ALA A 254 27.48 -29.23 -28.41
C ALA A 254 27.74 -30.71 -28.77
N CYS A 255 28.91 -31.26 -28.42
CA CYS A 255 29.32 -32.62 -28.79
C CYS A 255 29.18 -32.90 -30.30
N ASP A 256 29.79 -32.03 -31.11
CA ASP A 256 29.77 -32.13 -32.57
C ASP A 256 30.61 -33.31 -33.10
N GLY A 257 31.45 -33.92 -32.26
CA GLY A 257 32.22 -35.11 -32.60
C GLY A 257 31.35 -36.37 -32.73
N LEU A 258 31.50 -37.09 -33.85
CA LEU A 258 30.77 -38.33 -34.16
C LEU A 258 30.83 -39.40 -33.05
N CYS A 259 31.87 -39.38 -32.22
CA CYS A 259 32.09 -40.31 -31.12
C CYS A 259 32.23 -39.60 -29.77
N GLU A 260 31.59 -38.44 -29.62
CA GLU A 260 31.44 -37.73 -28.35
C GLU A 260 30.01 -37.86 -27.80
N ALA A 261 29.90 -38.00 -26.49
CA ALA A 261 28.62 -38.08 -25.80
C ALA A 261 28.64 -37.37 -24.44
N CYS A 262 27.47 -36.89 -24.04
CA CYS A 262 27.20 -36.27 -22.74
C CYS A 262 25.97 -36.88 -22.03
N ASP A 263 25.23 -37.78 -22.70
CA ASP A 263 24.15 -38.61 -22.16
C ASP A 263 24.65 -39.86 -21.42
N SER A 264 25.96 -40.11 -21.44
CA SER A 264 26.57 -41.32 -20.89
C SER A 264 26.64 -41.27 -19.36
N GLU A 265 26.30 -42.38 -18.71
CA GLU A 265 26.24 -42.48 -17.24
C GLU A 265 27.59 -42.08 -16.59
N GLY A 266 27.51 -41.35 -15.47
CA GLY A 266 28.70 -40.88 -14.74
C GLY A 266 29.41 -39.67 -15.33
N THR A 267 29.05 -39.20 -16.54
CA THR A 267 29.70 -38.02 -17.15
C THR A 267 29.18 -36.67 -16.63
N GLY A 268 27.99 -36.62 -16.04
CA GLY A 268 27.38 -35.38 -15.53
C GLY A 268 27.14 -34.32 -16.62
N GLY A 269 26.90 -34.74 -17.86
CA GLY A 269 26.80 -33.83 -19.02
C GLY A 269 28.13 -33.25 -19.49
N ALA A 270 29.26 -33.76 -19.01
CA ALA A 270 30.55 -33.47 -19.63
C ALA A 270 30.65 -34.23 -20.95
N CYS A 271 30.85 -33.49 -22.04
CA CYS A 271 31.13 -34.08 -23.34
C CYS A 271 32.43 -34.88 -23.30
N THR A 272 32.34 -36.19 -23.48
CA THR A 272 33.46 -37.13 -23.40
C THR A 272 33.43 -38.14 -24.55
N PRO A 273 34.58 -38.75 -24.90
CA PRO A 273 34.63 -39.86 -25.84
C PRO A 273 33.70 -41.02 -25.45
N ARG A 274 32.91 -41.51 -26.41
CA ARG A 274 32.15 -42.76 -26.24
C ARG A 274 33.09 -43.95 -26.06
N PRO A 275 32.75 -44.90 -25.16
CA PRO A 275 33.48 -46.15 -25.00
C PRO A 275 33.70 -46.90 -26.33
N ALA A 276 34.81 -47.62 -26.41
CA ALA A 276 35.19 -48.38 -27.59
C ALA A 276 34.11 -49.40 -27.99
N GLY A 277 33.87 -49.54 -29.29
CA GLY A 277 32.86 -50.46 -29.84
C GLY A 277 31.42 -49.92 -29.82
N GLN A 278 31.15 -48.74 -29.26
CA GLN A 278 29.84 -48.09 -29.39
C GLN A 278 29.66 -47.45 -30.77
N ARG A 279 28.40 -47.30 -31.22
CA ARG A 279 28.08 -46.66 -32.50
C ARG A 279 28.25 -45.12 -32.42
N PRO A 280 28.64 -44.46 -33.52
CA PRO A 280 28.63 -43.00 -33.60
C PRO A 280 27.24 -42.40 -33.28
N VAL A 281 27.23 -41.22 -32.67
CA VAL A 281 26.01 -40.43 -32.48
C VAL A 281 25.89 -39.46 -33.66
N ILE A 282 24.72 -39.44 -34.29
CA ILE A 282 24.41 -38.50 -35.37
C ILE A 282 23.44 -37.47 -34.80
N THR A 283 23.95 -36.28 -34.49
CA THR A 283 23.17 -35.12 -34.04
C THR A 283 22.90 -34.17 -35.21
N SER A 284 21.97 -33.24 -35.05
CA SER A 284 21.69 -32.19 -36.06
C SER A 284 22.91 -31.30 -36.39
N GLY A 285 23.94 -31.28 -35.53
CA GLY A 285 25.21 -30.57 -35.75
C GLY A 285 26.28 -31.38 -36.49
N THR A 286 26.09 -32.69 -36.71
CA THR A 286 27.12 -33.52 -37.38
C THR A 286 27.26 -33.17 -38.87
N THR A 287 28.29 -32.39 -39.18
CA THR A 287 28.65 -31.97 -40.55
C THR A 287 29.31 -33.08 -41.36
N VAL A 288 29.82 -34.11 -40.70
CA VAL A 288 30.49 -35.27 -41.32
C VAL A 288 29.62 -36.51 -41.19
N ARG A 289 29.22 -37.10 -42.33
CA ARG A 289 28.46 -38.35 -42.36
C ARG A 289 29.39 -39.53 -42.01
N PRO A 290 29.09 -40.36 -40.99
CA PRO A 290 29.99 -41.45 -40.60
C PRO A 290 30.09 -42.53 -41.68
N PRO A 291 31.26 -43.20 -41.82
CA PRO A 291 31.40 -44.37 -42.68
C PRO A 291 30.44 -45.49 -42.27
N LYS A 292 29.97 -46.30 -43.24
CA LYS A 292 29.15 -47.48 -42.94
C LYS A 292 29.93 -48.46 -42.07
N GLY A 293 29.33 -48.93 -40.97
CA GLY A 293 29.96 -49.90 -40.06
C GLY A 293 30.98 -49.33 -39.08
N CYS A 294 31.19 -48.01 -39.08
CA CYS A 294 32.13 -47.35 -38.18
C CYS A 294 31.71 -47.46 -36.70
N LEU A 295 32.69 -47.67 -35.81
CA LEU A 295 32.55 -47.77 -34.36
C LEU A 295 33.50 -46.77 -33.68
N CYS A 296 33.16 -46.34 -32.46
CA CYS A 296 34.01 -45.45 -31.70
C CYS A 296 35.21 -46.19 -31.12
N ASN A 297 36.38 -45.55 -31.06
CA ASN A 297 37.63 -46.15 -30.57
C ASN A 297 37.95 -45.86 -29.09
N GLY A 298 37.06 -45.21 -28.34
CA GLY A 298 37.33 -44.76 -26.97
C GLY A 298 38.08 -43.43 -26.83
N SER A 299 38.61 -42.88 -27.94
CA SER A 299 39.35 -41.60 -27.97
C SER A 299 38.64 -40.51 -28.79
N GLY A 300 37.35 -40.69 -29.07
CA GLY A 300 36.54 -39.73 -29.83
C GLY A 300 36.65 -39.86 -31.35
N MET A 301 37.43 -40.82 -31.85
CA MET A 301 37.51 -41.11 -33.29
C MET A 301 36.60 -42.27 -33.69
N CYS A 302 36.01 -42.13 -34.88
CA CYS A 302 35.26 -43.17 -35.56
C CYS A 302 36.23 -44.01 -36.38
N VAL A 303 36.37 -45.30 -36.06
CA VAL A 303 37.17 -46.28 -36.81
C VAL A 303 36.26 -47.33 -37.44
N VAL A 304 36.49 -47.67 -38.70
CA VAL A 304 35.87 -48.85 -39.30
C VAL A 304 36.71 -50.04 -38.87
N PRO A 305 36.16 -51.06 -38.16
CA PRO A 305 36.90 -52.28 -37.95
C PRO A 305 37.22 -52.88 -39.32
N GLU A 306 38.49 -53.15 -39.58
CA GLU A 306 38.87 -53.92 -40.77
C GLU A 306 38.08 -55.24 -40.77
N PRO A 307 37.68 -55.76 -41.95
CA PRO A 307 36.98 -57.03 -42.00
C PRO A 307 37.83 -58.05 -41.23
N VAL A 308 37.24 -58.63 -40.18
CA VAL A 308 37.89 -59.71 -39.46
C VAL A 308 38.09 -60.80 -40.49
N ASP A 309 39.33 -61.02 -40.92
CA ASP A 309 39.65 -62.10 -41.86
C ASP A 309 39.11 -63.38 -41.23
N ALA A 310 38.05 -63.92 -41.84
CA ALA A 310 37.63 -65.28 -41.60
C ALA A 310 38.82 -66.13 -42.04
N GLY A 311 39.62 -66.56 -41.07
CA GLY A 311 41.00 -66.98 -41.28
C GLY A 311 41.11 -67.95 -42.45
N ALA A 312 42.14 -67.76 -43.28
CA ALA A 312 42.42 -68.63 -44.41
C ALA A 312 42.27 -70.09 -43.97
N PRO A 313 41.39 -70.89 -44.61
CA PRO A 313 41.10 -72.23 -44.12
C PRO A 313 42.38 -73.06 -44.18
N ASP A 314 42.87 -73.46 -43.00
CA ASP A 314 44.01 -74.36 -42.87
C ASP A 314 43.74 -75.61 -43.72
N ALA A 315 44.61 -75.87 -44.69
CA ALA A 315 44.54 -77.03 -45.56
C ALA A 315 44.99 -78.32 -44.84
N GLY A 316 44.33 -78.62 -43.71
CA GLY A 316 44.45 -79.88 -42.98
C GLY A 316 43.57 -80.95 -43.63
N ASN A 317 44.17 -82.10 -43.98
CA ASN A 317 43.47 -83.18 -44.67
C ASN A 317 42.24 -83.69 -43.88
N ILE A 318 41.09 -83.71 -44.55
CA ILE A 318 39.87 -84.35 -44.03
C ILE A 318 40.03 -85.86 -44.15
N VAL A 319 40.32 -86.53 -43.03
CA VAL A 319 40.05 -87.97 -42.90
C VAL A 319 38.58 -88.11 -42.50
N ARG A 320 37.76 -88.69 -43.38
CA ARG A 320 36.34 -88.94 -43.11
C ARG A 320 36.18 -90.09 -42.12
N ASP A 321 35.40 -89.86 -41.07
CA ASP A 321 34.33 -90.77 -40.64
C ASP A 321 33.31 -90.02 -39.76
N ALA A 322 32.17 -90.65 -39.48
CA ALA A 322 30.87 -89.95 -39.39
C ALA A 322 30.24 -89.76 -37.99
N GLY A 323 29.33 -88.75 -37.91
CA GLY A 323 28.39 -88.50 -36.79
C GLY A 323 28.99 -87.72 -35.60
N THR A 324 28.26 -86.98 -34.75
CA THR A 324 26.84 -86.53 -34.62
C THR A 324 26.85 -85.52 -33.43
N ASP A 325 26.07 -84.44 -33.31
CA ASP A 325 24.99 -83.82 -34.12
C ASP A 325 24.82 -82.33 -33.71
N LEU A 326 23.88 -81.60 -34.35
CA LEU A 326 23.43 -80.21 -34.06
C LEU A 326 24.45 -79.11 -34.48
N GLY A 327 24.20 -78.20 -35.43
CA GLY A 327 22.96 -77.49 -35.83
C GLY A 327 23.04 -76.04 -35.32
N MET A 328 22.85 -74.96 -36.10
CA MET A 328 22.08 -74.79 -37.35
C MET A 328 22.70 -73.75 -38.31
N ASP A 329 22.23 -73.76 -39.56
CA ASP A 329 22.78 -73.07 -40.73
C ASP A 329 22.61 -71.55 -40.80
N ALA A 330 23.58 -70.89 -41.44
CA ALA A 330 23.40 -69.59 -42.08
C ALA A 330 22.87 -69.78 -43.51
N GLY A 331 21.56 -69.57 -43.72
CA GLY A 331 20.95 -69.57 -45.05
C GLY A 331 21.38 -68.37 -45.91
N PRO A 332 21.56 -68.53 -47.24
CA PRO A 332 22.09 -67.48 -48.11
C PRO A 332 21.04 -66.40 -48.44
N ALA A 333 21.54 -65.19 -48.76
CA ALA A 333 20.72 -64.03 -49.08
C ALA A 333 19.94 -64.20 -50.41
N PRO A 334 18.62 -63.91 -50.44
CA PRO A 334 17.89 -63.74 -51.68
C PRO A 334 17.99 -62.31 -52.19
N GLN A 335 18.41 -62.14 -53.45
CA GLN A 335 18.17 -60.89 -54.17
C GLN A 335 16.70 -60.83 -54.59
N TYR A 336 15.95 -59.85 -54.10
CA TYR A 336 14.70 -59.42 -54.70
C TYR A 336 14.63 -57.90 -54.75
N GLY A 337 14.70 -57.36 -55.96
CA GLY A 337 14.18 -56.02 -56.22
C GLY A 337 12.66 -56.09 -56.36
N PHE A 338 11.95 -55.18 -55.71
CA PHE A 338 10.57 -54.85 -56.06
C PHE A 338 10.35 -53.34 -56.00
N GLN A 339 9.54 -52.83 -56.92
CA GLN A 339 9.25 -51.40 -57.06
C GLN A 339 8.15 -50.96 -56.09
N GLY A 340 8.11 -49.66 -55.77
CA GLY A 340 7.13 -49.11 -54.83
C GLY A 340 7.03 -47.58 -54.85
N ASN A 341 6.49 -47.03 -55.93
CA ASN A 341 5.75 -45.76 -56.01
C ASN A 341 6.20 -44.55 -55.15
N GLY A 342 7.10 -43.74 -55.71
CA GLY A 342 7.20 -42.31 -55.36
C GLY A 342 6.54 -41.44 -56.42
N CYS A 343 5.24 -41.14 -56.27
CA CYS A 343 4.58 -40.14 -57.12
C CYS A 343 5.14 -38.74 -56.85
N GLY A 344 5.63 -38.06 -57.89
CA GLY A 344 6.25 -36.75 -57.74
C GLY A 344 5.25 -35.61 -57.53
N CYS A 345 5.45 -34.81 -56.48
CA CYS A 345 4.92 -33.46 -56.44
C CYS A 345 5.74 -32.59 -57.40
N ARG A 346 5.14 -32.21 -58.53
CA ARG A 346 5.75 -31.24 -59.45
C ARG A 346 5.89 -29.88 -58.76
N VAL A 347 7.06 -29.27 -58.90
CA VAL A 347 7.23 -27.83 -58.67
C VAL A 347 6.42 -27.11 -59.75
N GLY A 348 5.42 -26.33 -59.34
CA GLY A 348 4.65 -25.47 -60.26
C GLY A 348 5.24 -24.07 -60.27
N ASP A 349 5.66 -23.60 -61.44
CA ASP A 349 6.15 -22.24 -61.63
C ASP A 349 5.09 -21.20 -61.27
N ALA A 350 5.42 -20.29 -60.35
CA ALA A 350 4.60 -19.14 -60.01
C ALA A 350 5.08 -17.89 -60.77
N THR A 351 4.81 -17.83 -62.07
CA THR A 351 4.94 -16.59 -62.86
C THR A 351 3.62 -16.16 -63.48
N SER A 352 2.86 -15.31 -62.77
CA SER A 352 1.98 -14.29 -63.37
C SER A 352 1.34 -13.37 -62.33
N ARG A 353 1.36 -12.07 -62.63
CA ARG A 353 0.50 -11.04 -62.02
C ARG A 353 -0.70 -10.86 -62.97
N PRO A 354 -1.91 -10.51 -62.47
CA PRO A 354 -2.37 -9.12 -62.47
C PRO A 354 -2.97 -8.71 -61.10
N SER A 355 -2.99 -7.46 -60.63
CA SER A 355 -3.44 -6.17 -61.20
C SER A 355 -4.98 -6.00 -61.22
N GLY A 356 -5.51 -5.06 -60.43
CA GLY A 356 -6.93 -4.66 -60.34
C GLY A 356 -7.55 -5.07 -58.99
N ALA A 357 -7.81 -4.20 -58.01
CA ALA A 357 -8.66 -3.00 -57.93
C ALA A 357 -10.02 -3.30 -57.26
N LEU A 358 -10.51 -2.35 -56.44
CA LEU A 358 -11.75 -2.40 -55.62
C LEU A 358 -11.61 -3.35 -54.40
N PHE A 359 -12.04 -3.03 -53.17
CA PHE A 359 -13.02 -2.03 -52.70
C PHE A 359 -12.50 -1.17 -51.54
N ALA A 360 -12.96 0.08 -51.50
CA ALA A 360 -13.08 0.89 -50.29
C ALA A 360 -14.55 0.93 -49.83
N LEU A 361 -14.84 1.62 -48.71
CA LEU A 361 -16.10 1.69 -47.92
C LEU A 361 -16.21 0.59 -46.82
N GLY A 362 -16.57 0.90 -45.57
CA GLY A 362 -16.84 2.21 -44.96
C GLY A 362 -17.41 2.08 -43.53
N LEU A 363 -17.70 3.24 -42.90
CA LEU A 363 -18.24 3.44 -41.53
C LEU A 363 -17.26 3.08 -40.39
N ALA A 364 -16.84 3.96 -39.47
CA ALA A 364 -17.34 5.25 -38.98
C ALA A 364 -18.71 5.19 -38.27
N GLY A 365 -18.70 5.15 -36.94
CA GLY A 365 -19.92 5.33 -36.13
C GLY A 365 -19.87 4.85 -34.68
N LEU A 366 -19.18 5.58 -33.77
CA LEU A 366 -19.38 5.41 -32.32
C LEU A 366 -18.99 6.66 -31.49
N LEU A 367 -19.48 7.83 -31.92
CA LEU A 367 -19.33 9.12 -31.21
C LEU A 367 -20.67 9.86 -31.00
N MET A 368 -21.75 9.15 -30.64
CA MET A 368 -23.04 9.77 -30.21
C MET A 368 -23.79 8.98 -29.11
N ALA A 369 -23.13 8.64 -28.01
CA ALA A 369 -23.80 8.05 -26.82
C ALA A 369 -23.96 9.02 -25.63
N SER A 370 -23.27 10.16 -25.62
CA SER A 370 -23.15 11.03 -24.43
C SER A 370 -24.08 12.26 -24.38
N ARG A 371 -24.86 12.54 -25.44
CA ARG A 371 -25.72 13.76 -25.52
C ARG A 371 -27.23 13.56 -25.29
N ARG A 372 -27.71 12.34 -25.01
CA ARG A 372 -29.15 12.09 -24.72
C ARG A 372 -29.54 11.99 -23.24
N ARG A 373 -28.60 12.09 -22.29
CA ARG A 373 -28.88 12.13 -20.83
C ARG A 373 -28.78 13.53 -20.19
N ARG A 374 -29.25 14.59 -20.88
CA ARG A 374 -29.32 15.97 -20.33
C ARG A 374 -30.65 16.70 -20.66
N ARG A 375 -31.78 15.97 -20.76
CA ARG A 375 -33.11 16.56 -21.02
C ARG A 375 -34.28 15.94 -20.24
N SER A 376 -34.02 15.30 -19.09
CA SER A 376 -35.06 14.62 -18.28
C SER A 376 -34.98 14.89 -16.78
N ALA A 377 -34.47 16.07 -16.38
CA ALA A 377 -34.40 16.49 -14.98
C ALA A 377 -34.48 18.03 -14.86
N SER A 378 -35.53 18.65 -15.40
CA SER A 378 -35.86 20.09 -15.22
C SER A 378 -37.31 20.40 -15.61
N VAL A 379 -38.28 19.61 -15.15
CA VAL A 379 -39.68 20.01 -14.99
C VAL A 379 -40.26 19.20 -13.84
N GLU A 380 -40.39 19.81 -12.66
CA GLU A 380 -41.53 19.67 -11.75
C GLU A 380 -41.29 20.55 -10.52
N GLY A 381 -41.71 21.80 -10.67
CA GLY A 381 -42.04 22.66 -9.54
C GLY A 381 -43.54 22.93 -9.53
N THR A 382 -44.12 22.94 -8.34
CA THR A 382 -45.29 23.77 -7.99
C THR A 382 -46.68 23.32 -8.46
N VAL A 383 -47.31 22.39 -7.75
CA VAL A 383 -48.70 22.43 -7.19
C VAL A 383 -48.72 21.45 -6.00
N GLY A 384 -49.31 21.67 -4.81
CA GLY A 384 -50.03 22.83 -4.30
C GLY A 384 -51.29 22.45 -3.52
N ARG A 385 -51.17 22.10 -2.23
CA ARG A 385 -52.18 22.25 -1.15
C ARG A 385 -51.64 21.80 0.20
#